data_AF-A0A0D7A6K7-F1
#
_entry.id   AF-A0A0D7A6K7-F1
#
_cell.length_a   1.000
_cell.length_b   1.000
_cell.length_c   1.000
_cell.angle_alpha   90.00
_cell.angle_beta   90.00
_cell.angle_gamma   90.00
#
_symmetry.space_group_name_H-M   'P 1'
#
loop_
_entity.id
_entity.type
_entity.pdbx_description
1 polymer ?
#
loop_
_entity_poly.entity_id
_entity_poly.type
_entity_poly.pdbx_seq_one_letter_code
_entity_poly.pdbx_strand_id
1 'polypeptide(L)'
;MTYTLISVNRLDKLGFEVHVGDMLYDLARPESAAHVAERVVSINELHRIMAHCNHNDLRGMIDRGVVTGVTLDPDSKPEPCENCIKGKATRKSFPRISILVRHDKYSKYGDKVVMDIVGP
;
A
#
# COMPACT_ATOMS: atom_id res chain seq x y z
N MET A 1 -10.92 11.50 25.61
CA MET A 1 -10.63 10.05 25.57
C MET A 1 -9.48 9.86 24.59
N THR A 2 -8.36 9.32 25.06
CA THR A 2 -7.14 9.13 24.28
C THR A 2 -7.08 7.68 23.80
N TYR A 3 -6.98 7.49 22.49
CA TYR A 3 -6.86 6.17 21.88
C TYR A 3 -5.44 6.05 21.32
N THR A 4 -4.72 5.01 21.75
CA THR A 4 -3.38 4.68 21.25
C THR A 4 -3.51 3.64 20.15
N LEU A 5 -2.97 3.93 18.96
CA LEU A 5 -3.01 2.99 17.84
C LEU A 5 -1.91 1.95 17.99
N ILE A 6 -2.33 0.69 18.07
CA ILE A 6 -1.45 -0.46 18.16
C ILE A 6 -1.72 -1.36 16.95
N SER A 7 -0.67 -1.75 16.24
CA SER A 7 -0.80 -2.77 15.19
C SER A 7 -1.25 -4.09 15.81
N VAL A 8 -2.33 -4.69 15.27
CA VAL A 8 -2.87 -5.97 15.74
C VAL A 8 -1.79 -7.06 15.77
N ASN A 9 -0.83 -7.01 14.83
CA ASN A 9 0.29 -7.94 14.74
C ASN A 9 1.38 -7.77 15.82
N ARG A 10 1.20 -6.85 16.78
CA ARG A 10 2.16 -6.57 17.86
C ARG A 10 1.51 -6.54 19.24
N LEU A 11 0.26 -6.96 19.37
CA LEU A 11 -0.48 -6.91 20.63
C LEU A 11 0.18 -7.78 21.70
N ASP A 12 0.63 -8.97 21.32
CA ASP A 12 1.38 -9.93 22.16
C ASP A 12 2.66 -9.29 22.75
N LYS A 13 3.45 -8.61 21.91
CA LYS A 13 4.70 -7.96 22.32
C LYS A 13 4.51 -6.75 23.22
N LEU A 14 3.30 -6.21 23.25
CA LEU A 14 2.91 -5.08 24.07
C LEU A 14 2.16 -5.50 25.34
N GLY A 15 2.11 -6.81 25.63
CA GLY A 15 1.48 -7.36 26.83
C GLY A 15 -0.05 -7.36 26.78
N PHE A 16 -0.64 -7.27 25.59
CA PHE A 16 -2.08 -7.41 25.41
C PHE A 16 -2.42 -8.85 25.07
N GLU A 17 -3.36 -9.42 25.83
CA GLU A 17 -4.00 -10.70 25.48
C GLU A 17 -5.25 -10.43 24.66
N VAL A 18 -5.36 -11.11 23.51
CA VAL A 18 -6.49 -10.99 22.58
C VAL A 18 -7.38 -12.21 22.77
N HIS A 19 -8.59 -11.99 23.30
CA HIS A 19 -9.62 -13.02 23.36
C HIS A 19 -10.58 -12.84 22.18
N VAL A 20 -10.74 -13.89 21.39
CA VAL A 20 -11.66 -13.91 20.24
C VAL A 20 -12.88 -14.72 20.63
N GLY A 21 -14.02 -14.05 20.83
CA GLY A 21 -15.32 -14.66 21.11
C GLY A 21 -16.42 -13.96 20.34
N ASP A 22 -17.36 -14.72 19.77
CA ASP A 22 -18.58 -14.25 19.09
C ASP A 22 -18.44 -12.92 18.32
N MET A 23 -17.52 -12.92 17.34
CA MET A 23 -17.25 -11.80 16.41
C MET A 23 -16.76 -10.48 17.05
N LEU A 24 -16.45 -10.47 18.34
CA LEU A 24 -15.85 -9.34 19.05
C LEU A 24 -14.45 -9.71 19.57
N TYR A 25 -13.57 -8.71 19.62
CA TYR A 25 -12.22 -8.86 20.16
C TYR A 25 -12.14 -8.08 21.49
N ASP A 26 -11.90 -8.79 22.59
CA ASP A 26 -11.63 -8.17 23.89
C ASP A 26 -10.12 -8.07 24.10
N LEU A 27 -9.66 -6.86 24.38
CA LEU A 27 -8.26 -6.55 24.72
C LEU A 27 -8.16 -6.30 26.22
N ALA A 28 -7.60 -7.27 26.96
CA ALA A 28 -7.28 -7.10 28.37
C ALA A 28 -5.90 -6.45 28.52
N ARG A 29 -5.79 -5.40 29.37
CA ARG A 29 -4.55 -4.65 29.60
C ARG A 29 -4.05 -4.87 31.03
N PRO A 30 -2.80 -5.31 31.25
CA PRO A 30 -2.20 -5.26 32.59
C PRO A 30 -1.87 -3.81 32.95
N GLU A 31 -2.27 -3.40 34.16
CA GLU A 31 -2.08 -2.06 34.71
C GLU A 31 -0.60 -1.78 34.99
N SER A 32 0.19 -1.39 33.98
CA SER A 32 1.43 -0.65 34.23
C SER A 32 1.78 0.26 33.07
N ALA A 33 2.29 1.44 33.46
CA ALA A 33 2.44 2.66 32.69
C ALA A 33 3.10 2.48 31.30
N ALA A 34 2.34 2.78 30.25
CA ALA A 34 2.92 2.99 28.93
C ALA A 34 3.58 4.38 28.90
N HIS A 35 4.91 4.43 28.96
CA HIS A 35 5.64 5.58 28.43
C HIS A 35 5.26 5.72 26.96
N VAL A 36 4.45 6.74 26.64
CA VAL A 36 4.13 7.12 25.26
C VAL A 36 5.40 7.73 24.68
N ALA A 37 6.35 6.88 24.28
CA ALA A 37 7.50 7.31 23.53
C ALA A 37 6.99 7.69 22.12
N GLU A 38 6.96 8.99 21.86
CA GLU A 38 6.61 9.54 20.56
C GLU A 38 7.68 9.10 19.55
N ARG A 39 7.32 8.14 18.70
CA ARG A 39 8.24 7.57 17.72
C ARG A 39 8.23 8.44 16.47
N VAL A 40 9.36 9.05 16.14
CA VAL A 40 9.55 9.70 14.83
C VAL A 40 9.72 8.61 13.78
N VAL A 41 8.89 8.64 12.72
CA VAL A 41 8.96 7.69 11.61
C VAL A 41 8.98 8.41 10.26
N SER A 42 9.57 7.75 9.28
CA SER A 42 9.46 8.19 7.88
C SER A 42 8.06 7.92 7.31
N ILE A 43 7.66 8.68 6.29
CA ILE A 43 6.36 8.47 5.63
C ILE A 43 6.26 7.07 4.99
N ASN A 44 7.38 6.51 4.51
CA ASN A 44 7.42 5.16 3.93
C ASN A 44 7.33 4.06 4.98
N GLU A 45 7.82 4.32 6.18
CA GLU A 45 7.64 3.41 7.31
C GLU A 45 6.19 3.41 7.78
N LEU A 46 5.60 4.60 7.96
CA LEU A 46 4.18 4.73 8.31
C LEU A 46 3.29 4.08 7.25
N HIS A 47 3.61 4.27 5.97
CA HIS A 47 2.96 3.59 4.84
C HIS A 47 2.97 2.07 5.00
N ARG A 48 4.08 1.48 5.43
CA ARG A 48 4.19 0.03 5.65
C ARG A 48 3.46 -0.44 6.90
N ILE A 49 3.53 0.32 8.00
CA ILE A 49 2.83 0.02 9.25
C ILE A 49 1.31 0.05 9.04
N MET A 50 0.82 1.02 8.27
CA MET A 50 -0.59 1.25 7.97
C MET A 50 -1.06 0.49 6.72
N ALA A 51 -0.54 -0.73 6.52
CA ALA A 51 -0.97 -1.66 5.47
C ALA A 51 -0.98 -1.06 4.05
N HIS A 52 0.05 -0.31 3.71
CA HIS A 52 0.21 0.32 2.39
C HIS A 52 -0.88 1.35 2.03
N CYS A 53 -1.37 2.08 3.04
CA CYS A 53 -2.24 3.25 2.87
C CYS A 53 -1.52 4.38 2.10
N ASN A 54 -2.26 5.18 1.34
CA ASN A 54 -1.69 6.27 0.55
C ASN A 54 -0.94 7.28 1.43
N HIS A 55 0.25 7.69 1.01
CA HIS A 55 1.09 8.67 1.71
C HIS A 55 0.35 9.99 2.00
N ASN A 56 -0.50 10.46 1.09
CA ASN A 56 -1.26 11.70 1.29
C ASN A 56 -2.34 11.55 2.37
N ASP A 57 -3.02 10.41 2.38
CA ASP A 57 -4.04 10.13 3.40
C ASP A 57 -3.39 10.01 4.78
N LEU A 58 -2.22 9.39 4.86
CA LEU A 58 -1.43 9.27 6.09
C LEU A 58 -0.98 10.63 6.63
N ARG A 59 -0.52 11.54 5.77
CA ARG A 59 -0.22 12.92 6.17
C ARG A 59 -1.47 13.60 6.74
N GLY A 60 -2.58 13.55 6.01
CA GLY A 60 -3.82 14.13 6.47
C GLY A 60 -4.37 13.49 7.76
N MET A 61 -4.11 12.20 8.02
CA MET A 61 -4.50 11.54 9.28
C MET A 61 -3.67 12.05 10.47
N ILE A 62 -2.38 12.32 10.27
CA ILE A 62 -1.51 12.89 11.31
C ILE A 62 -1.87 14.36 11.55
N ASP A 63 -2.06 15.14 10.49
CA ASP A 63 -2.43 16.56 10.60
C ASP A 63 -3.78 16.74 11.32
N ARG A 64 -4.72 15.81 11.13
CA ARG A 64 -6.02 15.80 11.83
C ARG A 64 -5.95 15.23 13.25
N GLY A 65 -4.79 14.77 13.71
CA GLY A 65 -4.63 14.15 15.03
C GLY A 65 -5.34 12.79 15.19
N VAL A 66 -5.68 12.12 14.08
CA VAL A 66 -6.33 10.80 14.10
C VAL A 66 -5.33 9.70 14.46
N VAL A 67 -4.06 9.88 14.03
CA VAL A 67 -2.95 9.00 14.39
C VAL A 67 -2.16 9.65 15.52
N THR A 68 -2.05 8.94 16.65
CA THR A 68 -1.37 9.39 17.86
C THR A 68 -0.20 8.47 18.20
N GLY A 69 0.80 8.99 18.94
CA GLY A 69 1.98 8.21 19.37
C GLY A 69 3.07 8.06 18.31
N VAL A 70 2.90 8.69 17.14
CA VAL A 70 3.84 8.68 16.03
C VAL A 70 3.92 10.07 15.42
N THR A 71 5.14 10.57 15.22
CA THR A 71 5.40 11.84 14.51
C THR A 71 6.06 11.56 13.17
N LEU A 72 5.70 12.34 12.15
CA LEU A 72 6.37 12.26 10.85
C LEU A 72 7.65 13.09 10.86
N ASP A 73 8.72 12.50 10.33
CA ASP A 73 9.91 13.25 9.97
C ASP A 73 9.56 14.26 8.84
N PRO A 74 9.73 15.58 9.07
CA PRO A 74 9.37 16.62 8.10
C PRO A 74 10.15 16.55 6.79
N ASP A 75 11.38 16.01 6.82
CA ASP A 75 12.23 15.88 5.63
C ASP A 75 11.93 14.60 4.84
N SER A 76 11.05 13.74 5.36
CA SER A 76 10.73 12.45 4.77
C SER A 76 9.90 12.58 3.48
N LYS A 77 10.53 12.18 2.37
CA LYS A 77 9.88 12.13 1.06
C LYS A 77 9.32 10.74 0.76
N PRO A 78 8.13 10.66 0.12
CA PRO A 78 7.56 9.39 -0.29
C PRO A 78 8.41 8.77 -1.39
N GLU A 79 8.75 7.49 -1.21
CA GLU A 79 9.47 6.69 -2.21
C GLU A 79 8.52 5.69 -2.86
N PRO A 80 8.79 5.29 -4.12
CA PRO A 80 8.02 4.25 -4.78
C PRO A 80 8.09 2.93 -3.99
N CYS A 81 6.94 2.45 -3.53
CA CYS A 81 6.84 1.17 -2.83
C CYS A 81 6.65 0.03 -3.84
N GLU A 82 7.61 -0.89 -3.91
CA GLU A 82 7.58 -2.04 -4.83
C GLU A 82 6.32 -2.92 -4.66
N ASN A 83 5.91 -3.18 -3.42
CA ASN A 83 4.69 -3.96 -3.13
C ASN A 83 3.43 -3.26 -3.65
N CYS A 84 3.36 -1.93 -3.48
CA CYS A 84 2.24 -1.15 -4.04
C CYS A 84 2.25 -1.15 -5.55
N ILE A 85 3.42 -1.04 -6.18
CA ILE A 85 3.52 -1.07 -7.64
C ILE A 85 3.04 -2.44 -8.13
N LYS A 86 3.52 -3.54 -7.56
CA LYS A 86 3.10 -4.89 -7.96
C LYS A 86 1.61 -5.15 -7.69
N GLY A 87 1.09 -4.68 -6.55
CA GLY A 87 -0.29 -4.96 -6.14
C GLY A 87 -1.36 -4.00 -6.66
N LYS A 88 -1.00 -2.74 -6.95
CA LYS A 88 -1.92 -1.67 -7.38
C LYS A 88 -1.64 -1.16 -8.79
N ALA A 89 -0.65 -1.69 -9.51
CA ALA A 89 -0.43 -1.31 -10.90
C ALA A 89 -1.67 -1.63 -11.73
N THR A 90 -2.33 -0.57 -12.21
CA THR A 90 -3.41 -0.70 -13.18
C THR A 90 -2.80 -0.96 -14.55
N ARG A 91 -3.13 -2.11 -15.15
CA ARG A 91 -2.78 -2.37 -16.55
C ARG A 91 -3.56 -1.41 -17.45
N LYS A 92 -2.86 -0.52 -18.16
CA LYS A 92 -3.48 0.24 -19.25
C LYS A 92 -3.92 -0.75 -20.33
N SER A 93 -5.10 -0.54 -20.90
CA SER A 93 -5.58 -1.36 -22.01
C SER A 93 -4.60 -1.26 -23.17
N PHE A 94 -4.23 -2.40 -23.74
CA PHE A 94 -3.53 -2.40 -25.02
C PHE A 94 -4.49 -1.88 -26.11
N PRO A 95 -4.02 -1.06 -27.06
CA PRO A 95 -4.83 -0.71 -28.23
C PRO A 95 -5.33 -1.97 -28.93
N ARG A 96 -6.63 -2.05 -29.21
CA ARG A 96 -7.23 -3.21 -29.91
C ARG A 96 -6.67 -3.40 -31.32
N ILE A 97 -6.32 -2.28 -31.95
CA ILE A 97 -5.72 -2.25 -33.28
C ILE A 97 -4.27 -1.88 -33.07
N SER A 98 -3.37 -2.70 -33.61
CA SER A 98 -1.95 -2.34 -33.56
C SER A 98 -1.78 -0.99 -34.26
N ILE A 99 -1.07 -0.07 -33.64
CA ILE A 99 -0.72 1.26 -34.17
C ILE A 99 0.06 1.20 -35.50
N LEU A 100 0.49 -0.01 -35.91
CA LEU A 100 1.10 -0.31 -37.20
C LEU A 100 0.08 -0.73 -38.27
N VAL A 101 -1.17 -1.06 -37.89
CA VAL A 101 -2.33 -1.17 -38.80
C VAL A 101 -2.97 0.21 -38.95
N ARG A 102 -2.16 1.22 -39.28
CA ARG A 102 -2.64 2.18 -40.25
C ARG A 102 -2.63 1.41 -41.57
N HIS A 103 -3.82 1.03 -42.04
CA HIS A 103 -4.05 0.21 -43.24
C HIS A 103 -3.40 0.79 -44.52
N ASP A 104 -2.80 1.97 -44.42
CA ASP A 104 -2.15 2.77 -45.44
C ASP A 104 -0.78 2.24 -45.90
N LYS A 105 -0.16 1.26 -45.21
CA LYS A 105 1.22 0.81 -45.53
C LYS A 105 1.35 -0.37 -46.49
N TYR A 106 0.30 -1.16 -46.69
CA TYR A 106 0.36 -2.38 -47.50
C TYR A 106 -0.89 -2.44 -48.38
N SER A 107 -0.74 -2.05 -49.65
CA SER A 107 -1.87 -1.86 -50.59
C SER A 107 -1.80 -2.80 -51.79
N LYS A 108 -0.62 -3.34 -52.09
CA LYS A 108 -0.37 -4.25 -53.19
C LYS A 108 -0.12 -5.67 -52.67
N TYR A 109 -0.40 -6.64 -53.54
CA TYR A 109 -0.11 -8.04 -53.25
C TYR A 109 1.40 -8.25 -53.02
N GLY A 110 1.76 -8.90 -51.91
CA GLY A 110 3.15 -9.14 -51.52
C GLY A 110 3.79 -8.06 -50.64
N ASP A 111 3.11 -6.93 -50.38
CA ASP A 111 3.63 -5.83 -49.56
C ASP A 111 3.96 -6.24 -48.11
N LYS A 112 3.27 -7.27 -47.60
CA LYS A 112 3.56 -7.88 -46.29
C LYS A 112 3.29 -9.38 -46.32
N VAL A 113 4.31 -10.17 -46.05
CA VAL A 113 4.18 -11.60 -45.74
C VAL A 113 4.45 -11.76 -44.25
N VAL A 114 3.44 -12.20 -43.50
CA VAL A 114 3.60 -12.59 -42.09
C VAL A 114 3.52 -14.10 -42.07
N MET A 115 4.59 -14.73 -41.64
CA MET A 115 4.57 -16.13 -41.25
C MET A 115 4.73 -16.19 -39.74
N ASP A 116 3.98 -17.08 -39.12
CA ASP A 116 4.24 -17.48 -37.74
C ASP A 116 4.56 -18.97 -37.76
N ILE A 117 5.56 -19.37 -36.98
CA ILE A 117 5.86 -20.78 -36.81
C ILE A 117 4.95 -21.25 -35.70
N VAL A 118 3.89 -21.93 -36.08
CA VAL A 118 3.16 -22.76 -35.14
C VAL A 118 4.00 -24.02 -34.96
N GLY A 119 4.48 -24.24 -33.73
CA GLY A 119 5.17 -25.48 -33.36
C GLY A 119 4.23 -26.69 -33.52
N PRO A 120 4.71 -27.92 -33.24
CA PRO A 120 3.79 -29.05 -33.14
C PRO A 120 2.66 -28.79 -32.13
#